data_AF-A0A1V4MUT5-F1
#
_entry.id   AF-A0A1V4MUT5-F1
#
_cell.length_a   1.000
_cell.length_b   1.000
_cell.length_c   1.000
_cell.angle_alpha   90.00
_cell.angle_beta   90.00
_cell.angle_gamma   90.00
#
_symmetry.space_group_name_H-M   'P 1'
#
loop_
_entity.id
_entity.type
_entity.pdbx_description
1 polymer ?
#
loop_
_entity_poly.entity_id
_entity_poly.type
_entity_poly.pdbx_seq_one_letter_code
_entity_poly.pdbx_strand_id
1 'polypeptide(L)'
;MRTGIYALIALVIVPAAFGQAITGFTGGSQYDSYYGSATGDVVGYQFTVSEQMQVTDLGIWNMDSSGAGGIDNPHEVGIWDGSQNLLGSVIVDNTGTVVGDWIYESITPIILDTGETYTIGALYLSGDDDSYISGASSMSTAPEITWVASVYPTSGELGFVFPGLTSTSYGRFGPNFIFDELALEQTTWGSIKATIQ
;
A
#
# COMPACT_ATOMS: atom_id res chain seq x y z
N MET A 1 16.32 -58.18 11.61
CA MET A 1 16.01 -57.27 10.48
C MET A 1 15.54 -55.96 11.07
N ARG A 2 16.26 -54.85 10.83
CA ARG A 2 15.86 -53.52 11.31
C ARG A 2 15.23 -52.78 10.13
N THR A 3 13.93 -52.53 10.18
CA THR A 3 13.19 -51.76 9.18
C THR A 3 13.42 -50.28 9.47
N GLY A 4 14.25 -49.62 8.66
CA GLY A 4 14.41 -48.17 8.70
C GLY A 4 13.26 -47.50 7.96
N ILE A 5 12.50 -46.65 8.64
CA ILE A 5 11.51 -45.76 8.02
C ILE A 5 12.27 -44.55 7.47
N TYR A 6 12.28 -44.38 6.15
CA TYR A 6 12.75 -43.15 5.52
C TYR A 6 11.55 -42.21 5.38
N ALA A 7 11.58 -41.08 6.08
CA ALA A 7 10.62 -40.01 5.86
C ALA A 7 11.06 -39.21 4.63
N LEU A 8 10.18 -39.10 3.64
CA LEU A 8 10.35 -38.22 2.50
C LEU A 8 10.17 -36.77 3.01
N ILE A 9 11.19 -35.92 2.87
CA ILE A 9 11.09 -34.49 3.18
C ILE A 9 10.64 -33.79 1.90
N ALA A 10 9.45 -33.20 1.92
CA ALA A 10 8.97 -32.34 0.83
C ALA A 10 9.30 -30.89 1.17
N LEU A 11 10.07 -30.22 0.30
CA LEU A 11 10.18 -28.77 0.31
C LEU A 11 8.86 -28.21 -0.24
N VAL A 12 8.09 -27.54 0.61
CA VAL A 12 6.90 -26.79 0.17
C VAL A 12 7.36 -25.38 -0.14
N ILE A 13 7.46 -25.06 -1.43
CA ILE A 13 7.63 -23.68 -1.89
C ILE A 13 6.21 -23.10 -1.93
N VAL A 14 5.91 -22.18 -1.03
CA VAL A 14 4.70 -21.36 -1.15
C VAL A 14 5.01 -20.28 -2.19
N PRO A 15 4.21 -20.15 -3.27
CA PRO A 15 4.40 -19.04 -4.20
C PRO A 15 4.23 -17.72 -3.45
N ALA A 16 5.12 -16.76 -3.70
CA ALA A 16 4.89 -15.38 -3.29
C ALA A 16 3.56 -14.93 -3.90
N ALA A 17 2.62 -14.44 -3.09
CA ALA A 17 1.41 -13.83 -3.60
C ALA A 17 1.71 -12.39 -4.03
N PHE A 18 1.19 -12.01 -5.19
CA PHE A 18 1.23 -10.65 -5.71
C PHE A 18 -0.12 -9.99 -5.42
N GLY A 19 -0.10 -8.78 -4.86
CA GLY A 19 -1.31 -8.10 -4.39
C GLY A 19 -1.33 -6.60 -4.64
N GLN A 20 -2.54 -6.05 -4.74
CA GLN A 20 -2.83 -4.62 -4.74
C GLN A 20 -3.52 -4.26 -3.42
N ALA A 21 -3.04 -3.22 -2.72
CA ALA A 21 -3.47 -2.98 -1.34
C ALA A 21 -4.96 -2.61 -1.21
N ILE A 22 -5.41 -1.57 -1.91
CA ILE A 22 -6.84 -1.28 -2.12
C ILE A 22 -7.25 -1.91 -3.45
N THR A 23 -8.21 -2.84 -3.42
CA THR A 23 -8.68 -3.56 -4.62
C THR A 23 -9.94 -2.94 -5.22
N GLY A 24 -10.55 -1.97 -4.54
CA GLY A 24 -11.73 -1.27 -5.03
C GLY A 24 -12.44 -0.47 -3.94
N PHE A 25 -13.32 0.42 -4.37
CA PHE A 25 -14.22 1.18 -3.51
C PHE A 25 -15.47 1.61 -4.29
N THR A 26 -16.50 2.08 -3.58
CA THR A 26 -17.69 2.65 -4.22
C THR A 26 -18.16 3.92 -3.50
N GLY A 27 -18.83 4.82 -4.24
CA GLY A 27 -19.35 6.08 -3.71
C GLY A 27 -18.26 7.12 -3.44
N GLY A 28 -18.58 8.11 -2.61
CA GLY A 28 -17.69 9.22 -2.29
C GLY A 28 -17.78 10.40 -3.26
N SER A 29 -16.90 11.37 -3.06
CA SER A 29 -16.78 12.58 -3.85
C SER A 29 -15.31 12.86 -4.15
N GLN A 30 -15.05 13.43 -5.32
CA GLN A 30 -13.73 13.83 -5.75
C GLN A 30 -13.32 15.16 -5.09
N TYR A 31 -12.05 15.26 -4.76
CA TYR A 31 -11.41 16.45 -4.23
C TYR A 31 -10.03 16.58 -4.86
N ASP A 32 -9.70 17.80 -5.29
CA ASP A 32 -8.43 18.15 -5.92
C ASP A 32 -7.30 18.27 -4.90
N SER A 33 -7.59 18.80 -3.70
CA SER A 33 -6.63 18.92 -2.59
C SER A 33 -7.38 19.05 -1.26
N TYR A 34 -6.70 18.95 -0.11
CA TYR A 34 -7.36 19.16 1.18
C TYR A 34 -7.45 20.65 1.55
N TYR A 35 -6.36 21.40 1.40
CA TYR A 35 -6.30 22.82 1.77
C TYR A 35 -6.33 23.80 0.59
N GLY A 36 -6.31 23.34 -0.66
CA GLY A 36 -6.37 24.25 -1.81
C GLY A 36 -5.09 25.07 -2.02
N SER A 37 -3.94 24.57 -1.56
CA SER A 37 -2.66 25.29 -1.65
C SER A 37 -1.87 24.92 -2.91
N ALA A 38 -1.13 25.89 -3.47
CA ALA A 38 -0.17 25.64 -4.55
C ALA A 38 1.06 24.83 -4.09
N THR A 39 1.34 24.80 -2.79
CA THR A 39 2.35 23.89 -2.21
C THR A 39 1.88 22.44 -2.22
N GLY A 40 0.56 22.24 -2.33
CA GLY A 40 -0.10 20.95 -2.19
C GLY A 40 -0.12 20.42 -0.77
N ASP A 41 -0.80 19.30 -0.61
CA ASP A 41 -0.86 18.57 0.64
C ASP A 41 -0.97 17.04 0.44
N VAL A 42 -0.45 16.29 1.41
CA VAL A 42 -0.46 14.83 1.37
C VAL A 42 -1.76 14.30 1.98
N VAL A 43 -2.48 13.49 1.22
CA VAL A 43 -3.63 12.73 1.73
C VAL A 43 -3.48 11.25 1.38
N GLY A 44 -4.11 10.38 2.17
CA GLY A 44 -4.04 8.94 1.95
C GLY A 44 -4.67 8.14 3.07
N TYR A 45 -4.07 7.00 3.41
CA TYR A 45 -4.60 6.15 4.49
C TYR A 45 -3.51 5.43 5.29
N GLN A 46 -3.89 5.06 6.51
CA GLN A 46 -3.15 4.14 7.36
C GLN A 46 -3.64 2.71 7.17
N PHE A 47 -2.71 1.78 7.24
CA PHE A 47 -2.97 0.35 7.13
C PHE A 47 -2.01 -0.45 8.01
N THR A 48 -2.42 -1.67 8.34
CA THR A 48 -1.53 -2.69 8.91
C THR A 48 -1.38 -3.86 7.94
N VAL A 49 -0.24 -4.54 7.99
CA VAL A 49 0.03 -5.75 7.21
C VAL A 49 0.00 -6.98 8.10
N SER A 50 -0.67 -8.06 7.70
CA SER A 50 -0.71 -9.31 8.48
C SER A 50 0.46 -10.24 8.21
N GLU A 51 1.18 -10.03 7.11
CA GLU A 51 2.37 -10.80 6.72
C GLU A 51 3.50 -9.86 6.31
N GLN A 52 4.74 -10.33 6.36
CA GLN A 52 5.87 -9.55 5.87
C GLN A 52 5.79 -9.51 4.34
N MET A 53 5.85 -8.30 3.77
CA MET A 53 5.72 -8.11 2.34
C MET A 53 6.71 -7.08 1.81
N GLN A 54 6.98 -7.18 0.52
CA GLN A 54 7.82 -6.28 -0.23
C GLN A 54 6.94 -5.42 -1.12
N VAL A 55 6.87 -4.11 -0.86
CA VAL A 55 6.19 -3.16 -1.76
C VAL A 55 7.13 -2.85 -2.92
N THR A 56 6.65 -3.05 -4.13
CA THR A 56 7.42 -2.91 -5.37
C THR A 56 7.03 -1.67 -6.17
N ASP A 57 5.79 -1.21 -6.02
CA ASP A 57 5.26 -0.09 -6.79
C ASP A 57 4.32 0.75 -5.92
N LEU A 58 4.34 2.06 -6.17
CA LEU A 58 3.38 3.00 -5.61
C LEU A 58 2.52 3.54 -6.76
N GLY A 59 1.26 3.83 -6.46
CA GLY A 59 0.32 4.23 -7.48
C GLY A 59 -0.64 5.30 -7.02
N ILE A 60 -1.33 5.85 -8.01
CA ILE A 60 -2.32 6.92 -7.86
C ILE A 60 -3.60 6.52 -8.60
N TRP A 61 -4.74 6.94 -8.08
CA TRP A 61 -6.04 6.62 -8.66
C TRP A 61 -6.18 7.31 -10.01
N ASN A 62 -6.60 6.55 -11.02
CA ASN A 62 -6.49 6.87 -12.44
C ASN A 62 -7.87 6.95 -13.13
N MET A 63 -8.94 7.16 -12.37
CA MET A 63 -10.31 7.22 -12.90
C MET A 63 -10.96 8.59 -12.68
N ASP A 64 -10.22 9.66 -12.94
CA ASP A 64 -10.85 10.97 -13.01
C ASP A 64 -11.95 10.99 -14.11
N SER A 65 -13.06 11.60 -13.74
CA SER A 65 -14.29 11.66 -14.52
C SER A 65 -14.29 12.73 -15.60
N SER A 66 -13.24 13.55 -15.72
CA SER A 66 -13.20 14.69 -16.64
C SER A 66 -12.85 14.37 -18.10
N GLY A 67 -12.46 13.14 -18.48
CA GLY A 67 -12.53 12.81 -19.91
C GLY A 67 -11.88 11.58 -20.53
N ALA A 68 -11.08 10.75 -19.83
CA ALA A 68 -10.52 9.55 -20.50
C ALA A 68 -10.21 8.34 -19.61
N GLY A 69 -10.19 8.47 -18.28
CA GLY A 69 -9.41 7.55 -17.44
C GLY A 69 -7.92 7.87 -17.66
N GLY A 70 -7.27 8.33 -16.61
CA GLY A 70 -5.99 9.02 -16.70
C GLY A 70 -5.75 9.85 -15.45
N ILE A 71 -4.48 10.07 -15.13
CA ILE A 71 -4.04 11.25 -14.39
C ILE A 71 -3.50 12.27 -15.39
N ASP A 72 -3.76 13.55 -15.15
CA ASP A 72 -3.34 14.66 -16.00
C ASP A 72 -1.95 15.19 -15.60
N ASN A 73 -1.62 15.13 -14.32
CA ASN A 73 -0.39 15.61 -13.72
C ASN A 73 0.32 14.52 -12.90
N PRO A 74 1.66 14.61 -12.78
CA PRO A 74 2.43 13.68 -11.97
C PRO A 74 2.23 13.94 -10.47
N HIS A 75 2.07 12.87 -9.68
CA HIS A 75 1.91 12.93 -8.23
C HIS A 75 3.08 12.26 -7.51
N GLU A 76 3.61 12.91 -6.46
CA GLU A 76 4.54 12.25 -5.55
C GLU A 76 3.77 11.38 -4.56
N VAL A 77 4.09 10.08 -4.53
CA VAL A 77 3.47 9.08 -3.65
C VAL A 77 4.54 8.49 -2.74
N GLY A 78 4.23 8.31 -1.45
CA GLY A 78 5.18 7.75 -0.50
C GLY A 78 4.55 6.91 0.60
N ILE A 79 5.38 6.08 1.24
CA ILE A 79 5.03 5.29 2.42
C ILE A 79 5.91 5.71 3.60
N TRP A 80 5.27 5.96 4.74
CA TRP A 80 5.91 6.26 6.02
C TRP A 80 5.67 5.14 7.04
N ASP A 81 6.64 4.94 7.93
CA ASP A 81 6.49 4.08 9.11
C ASP A 81 5.69 4.77 10.24
N GLY A 82 5.38 4.00 11.30
CA GLY A 82 4.70 4.53 12.49
C GLY A 82 5.49 5.58 13.28
N SER A 83 6.79 5.75 12.99
CA SER A 83 7.65 6.82 13.53
C SER A 83 7.75 8.02 12.60
N GLN A 84 6.96 8.06 11.53
CA GLN A 84 6.89 9.13 10.52
C GLN A 84 8.15 9.23 9.63
N ASN A 85 8.98 8.19 9.57
CA ASN A 85 10.09 8.16 8.63
C ASN A 85 9.58 7.75 7.24
N LEU A 86 9.98 8.49 6.20
CA LEU A 86 9.71 8.12 4.81
C LEU A 86 10.55 6.89 4.45
N LEU A 87 9.88 5.79 4.10
CA LEU A 87 10.52 4.53 3.71
C LEU A 87 10.87 4.50 2.22
N GLY A 88 10.02 5.12 1.39
CA GLY A 88 10.22 5.24 -0.04
C GLY A 88 9.17 6.14 -0.68
N SER A 89 9.51 6.74 -1.81
CA SER A 89 8.60 7.53 -2.64
C SER A 89 8.94 7.40 -4.12
N VAL A 90 7.98 7.78 -4.95
CA VAL A 90 8.13 7.89 -6.41
C VAL A 90 7.21 8.97 -6.95
N ILE A 91 7.57 9.51 -8.10
CA ILE A 91 6.66 10.31 -8.91
C ILE A 91 5.90 9.36 -9.82
N VAL A 92 4.59 9.27 -9.65
CA VAL A 92 3.70 8.51 -10.53
C VAL A 92 3.18 9.46 -11.61
N ASP A 93 3.36 9.10 -12.88
CA ASP A 93 2.86 9.86 -14.02
C ASP A 93 2.04 8.99 -14.99
N ASN A 94 1.54 9.58 -16.06
CA ASN A 94 0.65 8.91 -17.02
C ASN A 94 1.34 7.85 -17.91
N THR A 95 2.64 7.60 -17.70
CA THR A 95 3.40 6.54 -18.39
C THR A 95 3.49 5.24 -17.59
N GLY A 96 3.03 5.25 -16.35
CA GLY A 96 3.03 4.10 -15.45
C GLY A 96 2.14 2.94 -15.88
N THR A 97 2.23 1.85 -15.13
CA THR A 97 1.46 0.62 -15.39
C THR A 97 0.07 0.71 -14.75
N VAL A 98 -0.98 0.52 -15.55
CA VAL A 98 -2.35 0.52 -15.05
C VAL A 98 -2.74 -0.85 -14.50
N VAL A 99 -3.17 -0.90 -13.24
CA VAL A 99 -3.71 -2.11 -12.57
C VAL A 99 -5.00 -1.74 -11.84
N GLY A 100 -6.12 -2.29 -12.30
CA GLY A 100 -7.44 -1.90 -11.81
C GLY A 100 -7.71 -0.42 -12.10
N ASP A 101 -8.08 0.33 -11.05
CA ASP A 101 -8.43 1.75 -11.15
C ASP A 101 -7.24 2.68 -10.85
N TRP A 102 -6.01 2.15 -10.79
CA TRP A 102 -4.80 2.89 -10.43
C TRP A 102 -3.71 2.74 -11.50
N ILE A 103 -2.83 3.73 -11.56
CA ILE A 103 -1.58 3.72 -12.32
C ILE A 103 -0.39 3.70 -11.37
N TYR A 104 0.65 2.94 -11.71
CA TYR A 104 1.76 2.60 -10.82
C TYR A 104 3.12 2.88 -11.44
N GLU A 105 4.05 3.30 -10.59
CA GLU A 105 5.47 3.37 -10.88
C GLU A 105 6.29 2.54 -9.88
N SER A 106 7.35 1.92 -10.39
CA SER A 106 8.21 1.05 -9.59
C SER A 106 9.08 1.84 -8.62
N ILE A 107 9.32 1.27 -7.44
CA ILE A 107 10.27 1.79 -6.45
C ILE A 107 11.44 0.84 -6.22
N THR A 108 12.48 1.33 -5.56
CA THR A 108 13.38 0.41 -4.86
C THR A 108 12.54 -0.30 -3.80
N PRO A 109 12.46 -1.64 -3.81
CA PRO A 109 11.48 -2.32 -2.97
C PRO A 109 11.68 -2.04 -1.48
N ILE A 110 10.59 -1.78 -0.78
CA ILE A 110 10.59 -1.55 0.67
C ILE A 110 9.95 -2.74 1.38
N ILE A 111 10.49 -3.11 2.54
CA ILE A 111 9.96 -4.20 3.36
C ILE A 111 9.00 -3.61 4.39
N LEU A 112 7.80 -4.17 4.45
CA LEU A 112 6.82 -3.92 5.50
C LEU A 112 6.77 -5.12 6.43
N ASP A 113 6.97 -4.89 7.71
CA ASP A 113 6.99 -5.92 8.74
C ASP A 113 5.59 -6.23 9.25
N THR A 114 5.33 -7.52 9.47
CA THR A 114 4.04 -8.02 9.98
C THR A 114 3.64 -7.33 11.29
N GLY A 115 2.37 -6.93 11.39
CA GLY A 115 1.78 -6.32 12.57
C GLY A 115 2.05 -4.82 12.74
N GLU A 116 2.87 -4.22 11.89
CA GLU A 116 3.18 -2.79 11.96
C GLU A 116 2.14 -1.94 11.23
N THR A 117 2.00 -0.68 11.68
CA THR A 117 1.15 0.32 11.02
C THR A 117 1.99 1.22 10.12
N TYR A 118 1.55 1.38 8.89
CA TYR A 118 2.16 2.26 7.90
C TYR A 118 1.16 3.29 7.42
N THR A 119 1.68 4.38 6.87
CA THR A 119 0.88 5.42 6.20
C THR A 119 1.32 5.51 4.75
N ILE A 120 0.38 5.44 3.81
CA ILE A 120 0.62 5.81 2.42
C ILE A 120 -0.08 7.13 2.13
N GLY A 121 0.56 7.99 1.35
CA GLY A 121 0.06 9.30 0.99
C GLY A 121 0.52 9.73 -0.39
N ALA A 122 -0.30 10.54 -1.06
CA ALA A 122 0.06 11.23 -2.31
C ALA A 122 -0.09 12.73 -2.13
N LEU A 123 0.83 13.48 -2.75
CA LEU A 123 0.78 14.93 -2.83
C LEU A 123 -0.22 15.36 -3.91
N TYR A 124 -1.18 16.18 -3.52
CA TYR A 124 -2.17 16.77 -4.41
C TYR A 124 -2.05 18.30 -4.39
N LEU A 125 -2.07 18.93 -5.56
CA LEU A 125 -1.95 20.38 -5.72
C LEU A 125 -3.30 20.96 -6.12
N SER A 126 -3.60 22.17 -5.63
CA SER A 126 -4.85 22.80 -6.05
C SER A 126 -4.85 23.13 -7.55
N GLY A 127 -5.89 22.69 -8.25
CA GLY A 127 -6.05 22.91 -9.68
C GLY A 127 -5.09 22.10 -10.55
N ASP A 128 -4.65 20.93 -10.10
CA ASP A 128 -3.90 19.96 -10.91
C ASP A 128 -4.80 19.07 -11.78
N ASP A 129 -6.11 19.35 -11.84
CA ASP A 129 -7.13 18.61 -12.61
C ASP A 129 -7.26 17.11 -12.25
N ASP A 130 -6.48 16.63 -11.28
CA ASP A 130 -6.55 15.29 -10.72
C ASP A 130 -7.30 15.31 -9.38
N SER A 131 -7.68 14.14 -8.89
CA SER A 131 -8.46 14.05 -7.66
C SER A 131 -8.23 12.76 -6.90
N TYR A 132 -8.52 12.80 -5.60
CA TYR A 132 -8.73 11.62 -4.79
C TYR A 132 -10.21 11.50 -4.38
N ILE A 133 -10.62 10.31 -3.96
CA ILE A 133 -11.98 10.05 -3.48
C ILE A 133 -12.05 10.15 -1.96
N SER A 134 -13.01 10.92 -1.43
CA SER A 134 -13.33 10.97 -0.01
C SER A 134 -14.79 10.67 0.27
N GLY A 135 -15.07 10.07 1.44
CA GLY A 135 -16.43 9.73 1.84
C GLY A 135 -17.02 8.53 1.10
N ALA A 136 -16.18 7.57 0.70
CA ALA A 136 -16.62 6.35 0.03
C ALA A 136 -17.61 5.56 0.91
N SER A 137 -18.61 4.96 0.29
CA SER A 137 -19.61 4.11 0.99
C SER A 137 -19.09 2.71 1.29
N SER A 138 -18.14 2.22 0.50
CA SER A 138 -17.48 0.94 0.74
C SER A 138 -16.05 0.95 0.21
N MET A 139 -15.22 0.05 0.71
CA MET A 139 -13.89 -0.23 0.20
C MET A 139 -13.55 -1.72 0.37
N SER A 140 -12.60 -2.20 -0.41
CA SER A 140 -12.02 -3.54 -0.31
C SER A 140 -10.49 -3.48 -0.36
N THR A 141 -9.85 -4.36 0.39
CA THR A 141 -8.39 -4.52 0.41
C THR A 141 -7.98 -5.90 -0.06
N ALA A 142 -6.69 -6.09 -0.35
CA ALA A 142 -6.10 -7.41 -0.32
C ALA A 142 -6.25 -8.04 1.09
N PRO A 143 -6.38 -9.37 1.21
CA PRO A 143 -6.62 -10.04 2.49
C PRO A 143 -5.57 -9.75 3.57
N GLU A 144 -4.34 -9.45 3.15
CA GLU A 144 -3.18 -9.20 4.02
C GLU A 144 -3.14 -7.76 4.54
N ILE A 145 -3.97 -6.88 3.95
CA ILE A 145 -4.03 -5.46 4.26
C ILE A 145 -5.29 -5.17 5.06
N THR A 146 -5.10 -4.60 6.26
CA THR A 146 -6.19 -4.05 7.06
C THR A 146 -6.11 -2.53 7.03
N TRP A 147 -7.14 -1.88 6.49
CA TRP A 147 -7.29 -0.43 6.56
C TRP A 147 -7.56 0.03 8.00
N VAL A 148 -6.94 1.13 8.42
CA VAL A 148 -7.02 1.66 9.79
C VAL A 148 -7.78 2.99 9.83
N ALA A 149 -7.35 3.97 9.04
CA ALA A 149 -7.90 5.32 9.02
C ALA A 149 -7.52 6.06 7.73
N SER A 150 -8.30 7.06 7.35
CA SER A 150 -7.87 8.04 6.34
C SER A 150 -6.95 9.07 7.00
N VAL A 151 -5.92 9.53 6.30
CA VAL A 151 -4.99 10.57 6.77
C VAL A 151 -5.10 11.86 5.95
N TYR A 152 -4.85 12.99 6.60
CA TYR A 152 -4.88 14.32 6.01
C TYR A 152 -3.97 15.27 6.80
N PRO A 153 -3.53 16.38 6.20
CA PRO A 153 -2.58 17.30 6.83
C PRO A 153 -3.24 18.18 7.91
N THR A 154 -2.43 18.70 8.82
CA THR A 154 -2.71 19.97 9.52
C THR A 154 -2.42 21.16 8.59
N SER A 155 -2.91 22.36 8.90
CA SER A 155 -2.64 23.55 8.08
C SER A 155 -1.16 23.95 8.00
N GLY A 156 -0.29 23.37 8.85
CA GLY A 156 1.16 23.56 8.81
C GLY A 156 1.91 22.45 8.06
N GLU A 157 1.24 21.36 7.69
CA GLU A 157 1.79 20.20 6.99
C GLU A 157 1.50 20.30 5.48
N LEU A 158 2.09 21.31 4.84
CA LEU A 158 1.97 21.51 3.39
C LEU A 158 3.20 20.94 2.66
N GLY A 159 3.01 20.57 1.39
CA GLY A 159 4.01 19.88 0.58
C GLY A 159 4.10 18.40 0.91
N PHE A 160 5.15 17.74 0.40
CA PHE A 160 5.36 16.30 0.61
C PHE A 160 5.93 15.99 2.00
N VAL A 161 5.05 16.04 3.00
CA VAL A 161 5.35 15.77 4.40
C VAL A 161 4.32 14.81 5.00
N PHE A 162 4.67 14.16 6.12
CA PHE A 162 3.78 13.22 6.79
C PHE A 162 2.44 13.87 7.18
N PRO A 163 1.28 13.30 6.79
CA PRO A 163 -0.04 13.82 7.17
C PRO A 163 -0.45 13.36 8.58
N GLY A 164 -0.39 14.27 9.55
CA GLY A 164 -0.48 13.92 10.98
C GLY A 164 -1.88 13.62 11.52
N LEU A 165 -2.95 13.95 10.77
CA LEU A 165 -4.32 13.81 11.25
C LEU A 165 -5.02 12.59 10.66
N THR A 166 -5.95 12.00 11.42
CA THR A 166 -6.72 10.82 11.02
C THR A 166 -8.23 11.05 11.07
N SER A 167 -8.97 10.27 10.28
CA SER A 167 -10.43 10.17 10.34
C SER A 167 -10.92 8.76 10.01
N THR A 168 -12.12 8.43 10.48
CA THR A 168 -12.74 7.11 10.26
C THR A 168 -13.59 7.02 9.00
N SER A 169 -13.77 8.13 8.26
CA SER A 169 -14.42 8.08 6.96
C SER A 169 -13.55 7.27 6.00
N TYR A 170 -14.13 6.35 5.25
CA TYR A 170 -13.46 5.78 4.08
C TYR A 170 -13.24 6.91 3.07
N GLY A 171 -12.02 7.06 2.61
CA GLY A 171 -11.67 8.21 1.79
C GLY A 171 -10.19 8.49 1.74
N ARG A 172 -9.86 9.61 1.10
CA ARG A 172 -8.50 9.93 0.66
C ARG A 172 -7.89 8.78 -0.16
N PHE A 173 -8.76 8.09 -0.90
CA PHE A 173 -8.37 7.05 -1.84
C PHE A 173 -7.87 7.73 -3.10
N GLY A 174 -6.56 7.72 -3.22
CA GLY A 174 -5.78 8.31 -4.29
C GLY A 174 -4.51 7.46 -4.38
N PRO A 175 -3.61 7.56 -3.37
CA PRO A 175 -2.47 6.66 -3.27
C PRO A 175 -2.89 5.19 -3.14
N ASN A 176 -2.07 4.28 -3.67
CA ASN A 176 -2.17 2.83 -3.48
C ASN A 176 -0.78 2.19 -3.69
N PHE A 177 -0.65 0.88 -3.46
CA PHE A 177 0.60 0.17 -3.70
C PHE A 177 0.41 -1.27 -4.17
N ILE A 178 1.44 -1.79 -4.83
CA ILE A 178 1.57 -3.20 -5.22
C ILE A 178 2.65 -3.84 -4.34
N PHE A 179 2.41 -5.09 -3.95
CA PHE A 179 3.35 -5.84 -3.13
C PHE A 179 3.47 -7.30 -3.57
N ASP A 180 4.61 -7.88 -3.21
CA ASP A 180 4.85 -9.32 -3.19
C ASP A 180 4.97 -9.79 -1.73
N GLU A 181 4.30 -10.87 -1.37
CA GLU A 181 4.53 -11.55 -0.09
C GLU A 181 5.90 -12.22 -0.07
N LEU A 182 6.61 -12.09 1.04
CA LEU A 182 7.85 -12.84 1.23
C LEU A 182 7.52 -14.26 1.69
N ALA A 183 7.84 -15.24 0.85
CA ALA A 183 7.63 -16.65 1.17
C ALA A 183 8.36 -17.02 2.47
N LEU A 184 7.62 -17.50 3.48
CA LEU A 184 8.19 -18.03 4.71
C LEU A 184 8.97 -19.31 4.39
N GLU A 185 10.30 -19.29 4.49
CA GLU A 185 11.11 -20.50 4.43
C GLU A 185 10.91 -21.31 5.72
N GLN A 186 10.06 -22.34 5.70
CA GLN A 186 9.91 -23.25 6.84
C GLN A 186 11.16 -24.11 7.03
N THR A 187 12.08 -23.67 7.88
CA THR A 187 13.19 -24.52 8.35
C THR A 187 12.67 -25.44 9.47
N THR A 188 12.29 -26.67 9.13
CA THR A 188 11.90 -27.67 10.15
C THR A 188 13.13 -28.15 10.93
N TRP A 189 13.18 -27.86 12.22
CA TRP A 189 14.24 -28.31 13.13
C TRP A 189 14.29 -29.84 13.23
N GLY A 190 15.49 -30.39 13.06
CA GLY A 190 15.78 -31.81 12.87
C GLY A 190 15.46 -32.73 14.05
N SER A 191 15.24 -34.00 13.71
CA SER A 191 14.77 -35.11 14.53
C SER A 191 15.46 -35.27 15.90
N ILE A 192 14.66 -35.36 16.97
CA ILE A 192 15.11 -35.88 18.26
C ILE A 192 15.37 -37.38 18.11
N LYS A 193 16.64 -37.80 18.13
CA LYS A 193 16.99 -39.22 18.24
C LYS A 193 16.65 -39.72 19.64
N ALA A 194 15.47 -40.33 19.80
CA ALA A 194 15.20 -41.14 20.99
C ALA A 194 16.07 -42.41 20.94
N THR A 195 17.17 -42.43 21.68
CA THR A 195 17.92 -43.65 21.95
C THR A 195 17.33 -44.27 23.22
N ILE A 196 16.59 -45.36 23.07
CA ILE A 196 16.17 -46.18 24.22
C ILE A 196 17.32 -47.16 24.50
N GLN A 197 17.91 -47.07 25.70
CA GLN A 197 18.87 -48.04 26.23
C GLN A 197 18.17 -49.28 26.76
#